data_AF-A0A1I6CR54-F1
#
_entry.id   AF-A0A1I6CR54-F1
#
_cell.length_a   1.000
_cell.length_b   1.000
_cell.length_c   1.000
_cell.angle_alpha   90.00
_cell.angle_beta   90.00
_cell.angle_gamma   90.00
#
_symmetry.space_group_name_H-M   'P 1'
#
loop_
_entity.id
_entity.type
_entity.pdbx_description
1 polymer ?
#
loop_
_entity_poly.entity_id
_entity_poly.type
_entity_poly.pdbx_seq_one_letter_code
_entity_poly.pdbx_strand_id
1 'polypeptide(L)'
;MLDEALADEIFGCSEPVGNKVSIGSTPFLVVGVVARGDSMLGPQNEANVYIPIRSWQNMFGTYVNNLEGSAVSREKVQETMDQAVKVLERRHRSSAQYVSLHVV
;
A
#
# COMPACT_ATOMS: atom_id res chain seq x y z
N MET A 1 4.05 0.70 -9.95
CA MET A 1 5.45 0.69 -9.48
C MET A 1 5.71 -0.66 -8.84
N LEU A 2 6.94 -1.12 -8.89
CA LEU A 2 7.38 -2.34 -8.21
C LEU A 2 8.22 -1.96 -7.00
N ASP A 3 8.23 -2.76 -5.95
CA ASP A 3 9.34 -2.69 -5.00
C ASP A 3 10.65 -3.12 -5.68
N GLU A 4 11.78 -2.66 -5.15
CA GLU A 4 13.11 -2.94 -5.68
C GLU A 4 13.46 -4.44 -5.72
N ALA A 5 13.10 -5.21 -4.69
CA ALA A 5 13.40 -6.64 -4.65
C ALA A 5 12.64 -7.42 -5.73
N LEU A 6 11.36 -7.08 -5.94
CA LEU A 6 10.55 -7.67 -7.00
C LEU A 6 10.97 -7.19 -8.39
N ALA A 7 11.42 -5.94 -8.52
CA ALA A 7 12.01 -5.46 -9.77
C ALA A 7 13.26 -6.28 -10.13
N ASP A 8 14.15 -6.50 -9.15
CA ASP A 8 15.34 -7.34 -9.32
C ASP A 8 14.99 -8.79 -9.64
N GLU A 9 13.96 -9.35 -8.99
CA GLU A 9 13.51 -10.73 -9.25
C GLU A 9 12.98 -10.91 -10.67
N ILE A 10 12.19 -9.95 -11.18
CA ILE A 10 11.55 -10.04 -12.49
C ILE A 10 12.52 -9.68 -13.63
N PHE A 11 13.33 -8.64 -13.45
CA PHE A 11 14.13 -8.04 -14.53
C PHE A 11 15.64 -8.32 -14.40
N GLY A 12 16.12 -8.79 -13.25
CA GLY A 12 17.55 -8.99 -12.97
C GLY A 12 18.32 -7.70 -13.18
N CYS A 13 19.36 -7.75 -14.02
CA CYS A 13 20.15 -6.57 -14.38
C CYS A 13 19.51 -5.68 -15.47
N SER A 14 18.30 -6.01 -15.94
CA SER A 14 17.61 -5.26 -17.00
C SER A 14 16.86 -4.06 -16.42
N GLU A 15 16.77 -2.96 -17.18
CA GLU A 15 15.98 -1.78 -16.79
C GLU A 15 14.49 -2.12 -16.64
N PRO A 16 13.89 -2.03 -15.44
CA PRO A 16 12.48 -2.34 -15.24
C PRO A 16 11.56 -1.25 -15.82
N VAL A 17 11.93 0.04 -15.74
CA VAL A 17 11.05 1.14 -16.15
C VAL A 17 10.87 1.14 -17.67
N GLY A 18 9.61 1.28 -18.12
CA GLY A 18 9.24 1.22 -19.53
C GLY A 18 8.93 -0.19 -20.03
N ASN A 19 9.21 -1.23 -19.24
CA ASN A 19 8.81 -2.60 -19.54
C ASN A 19 7.44 -2.96 -18.96
N LYS A 20 6.86 -4.06 -19.46
CA LYS A 20 5.54 -4.53 -19.03
C LYS A 20 5.65 -5.71 -18.07
N VAL A 21 4.77 -5.73 -17.07
CA VAL A 21 4.49 -6.89 -16.22
C VAL A 21 3.01 -7.22 -16.31
N SER A 22 2.63 -8.47 -16.08
CA SER A 22 1.22 -8.86 -16.03
C SER A 22 0.80 -9.18 -14.59
N ILE A 23 -0.30 -8.59 -14.15
CA ILE A 23 -0.95 -8.91 -12.88
C ILE A 23 -2.21 -9.70 -13.23
N GLY A 24 -2.20 -11.00 -12.94
CA GLY A 24 -3.20 -11.92 -13.51
C GLY A 24 -3.15 -11.89 -15.04
N SER A 25 -4.29 -11.66 -15.69
CA SER A 25 -4.39 -11.53 -17.16
C SER A 25 -4.23 -10.09 -17.67
N THR A 26 -3.95 -9.11 -16.80
CA THR A 26 -3.94 -7.69 -17.15
C THR A 26 -2.51 -7.16 -17.25
N PRO A 27 -2.09 -6.62 -18.41
CA PRO A 27 -0.76 -6.03 -18.55
C PRO A 27 -0.69 -4.62 -17.95
N PHE A 28 0.42 -4.32 -17.28
CA PHE A 28 0.76 -3.02 -16.73
C PHE A 28 2.13 -2.56 -17.22
N LEU A 29 2.29 -1.25 -17.42
CA LEU A 29 3.59 -0.62 -17.67
C LEU A 29 4.26 -0.31 -16.32
N VAL A 30 5.51 -0.69 -16.18
CA VAL A 30 6.34 -0.27 -15.04
C VAL A 30 6.78 1.17 -15.26
N VAL A 31 6.32 2.07 -14.39
CA VAL A 31 6.60 3.52 -14.46
C VAL A 31 7.59 4.00 -13.38
N GLY A 32 8.04 3.09 -12.52
CA GLY A 32 8.93 3.40 -11.42
C GLY A 32 9.16 2.21 -10.50
N VAL A 33 10.27 2.27 -9.77
CA VAL A 33 10.66 1.32 -8.73
C VAL A 33 10.75 2.07 -7.42
N VAL A 34 10.19 1.48 -6.36
CA VAL A 34 10.26 2.02 -5.00
C VAL A 34 11.54 1.51 -4.37
N ALA A 35 12.42 2.44 -3.98
CA ALA A 35 13.65 2.11 -3.26
C ALA A 35 13.33 1.39 -1.96
N ARG A 36 14.17 0.44 -1.56
CA ARG A 36 14.11 -0.13 -0.21
C ARG A 36 14.24 0.98 0.83
N GLY A 37 13.32 1.01 1.78
CA GLY A 37 13.44 1.87 2.96
C GLY A 37 14.56 1.39 3.90
N ASP A 38 15.06 2.30 4.74
CA ASP A 38 16.13 2.08 5.73
C ASP A 38 15.74 1.17 6.92
N SER A 39 14.86 0.20 6.72
CA SER A 39 14.54 -0.73 7.80
C SER A 39 15.75 -1.63 8.08
N MET A 40 16.45 -1.37 9.19
CA MET A 40 17.53 -2.22 9.73
C MET A 40 17.06 -3.65 10.08
N LEU A 41 15.77 -3.94 9.95
CA LEU A 41 15.16 -5.24 10.25
C LEU A 41 15.02 -6.12 9.00
N GLY A 42 16.12 -6.30 8.26
CA GLY A 42 16.23 -7.30 7.18
C GLY A 42 15.30 -7.08 5.97
N PRO A 43 15.40 -7.93 4.94
CA PRO A 43 14.50 -7.86 3.80
C PRO A 43 13.07 -8.11 4.28
N GLN A 44 12.15 -7.20 3.99
CA GLN A 44 10.74 -7.57 4.03
C GLN A 44 10.52 -8.58 2.90
N ASN A 45 10.19 -9.82 3.23
CA ASN A 45 9.92 -10.90 2.28
C ASN A 45 8.61 -10.71 1.49
N GLU A 46 8.10 -9.49 1.41
CA GLU A 46 6.84 -9.17 0.75
C GLU A 46 7.14 -8.42 -0.55
N ALA A 47 7.04 -9.16 -1.66
CA ALA A 47 7.00 -8.60 -2.99
C ALA A 47 5.73 -7.76 -3.14
N ASN A 48 5.89 -6.45 -3.35
CA ASN A 48 4.84 -5.45 -3.36
C ASN A 48 4.75 -4.78 -4.74
N VAL A 49 3.52 -4.71 -5.26
CA VAL A 49 3.20 -3.97 -6.49
C VAL A 49 2.22 -2.85 -6.15
N TYR A 50 2.57 -1.63 -6.55
CA TYR A 50 1.73 -0.45 -6.36
C TYR A 50 1.05 -0.10 -7.68
N ILE A 51 -0.27 -0.27 -7.74
CA ILE A 51 -1.12 0.15 -8.86
C ILE A 51 -2.15 1.19 -8.40
N PRO A 52 -2.69 2.01 -9.33
CA PRO A 52 -3.78 2.92 -8.98
C PRO A 52 -4.97 2.16 -8.37
N ILE A 53 -5.59 2.70 -7.33
CA ILE A 53 -6.72 2.05 -6.65
C ILE A 53 -7.87 1.71 -7.60
N ARG A 54 -8.13 2.55 -8.62
CA ARG A 54 -9.16 2.25 -9.63
C ARG A 54 -8.82 1.00 -10.45
N SER A 55 -7.54 0.78 -10.77
CA SER A 55 -7.08 -0.43 -11.45
C SER A 55 -7.28 -1.66 -10.58
N TRP A 56 -6.92 -1.58 -9.29
CA TRP A 56 -7.20 -2.65 -8.32
C TRP A 56 -8.69 -2.96 -8.24
N GLN A 57 -9.52 -1.93 -8.09
CA GLN A 57 -10.97 -2.11 -7.93
C GLN A 57 -11.65 -2.75 -9.13
N ASN A 58 -11.19 -2.42 -10.34
CA ASN A 58 -11.69 -3.03 -11.57
C ASN A 58 -11.32 -4.52 -11.68
N MET A 59 -10.21 -4.95 -11.06
CA MET A 59 -9.71 -6.32 -11.14
C MET A 59 -10.21 -7.20 -9.99
N PHE A 60 -10.30 -6.66 -8.78
CA PHE A 60 -10.48 -7.44 -7.56
C PHE A 60 -11.69 -7.03 -6.72
N GLY A 61 -12.43 -5.97 -7.12
CA GLY A 61 -13.60 -5.48 -6.41
C GLY A 61 -13.35 -4.21 -5.59
N THR A 62 -14.43 -3.60 -5.08
CA THR A 62 -14.41 -2.22 -4.58
C THR A 62 -14.03 -2.06 -3.11
N TYR A 63 -13.60 -3.12 -2.43
CA TYR A 63 -13.22 -3.05 -1.02
C TYR A 63 -11.82 -2.46 -0.82
N VAL A 64 -11.61 -1.87 0.36
CA VAL A 64 -10.33 -1.34 0.80
C VAL A 64 -9.94 -2.07 2.08
N ASN A 65 -8.79 -2.73 2.09
CA ASN A 65 -8.33 -3.51 3.24
C ASN A 65 -7.84 -2.61 4.36
N ASN A 66 -6.97 -1.66 4.04
CA ASN A 66 -6.30 -0.79 4.99
C ASN A 66 -6.38 0.67 4.53
N LEU A 67 -6.42 1.59 5.50
CA LEU A 67 -6.32 3.03 5.27
C LEU A 67 -5.12 3.54 6.06
N GLU A 68 -4.24 4.24 5.37
CA GLU A 68 -3.09 4.92 5.97
C GLU A 68 -3.28 6.43 5.90
N GLY A 69 -2.80 7.13 6.92
CA GLY A 69 -2.88 8.57 7.00
C GLY A 69 -1.91 9.12 8.04
N SER A 70 -1.63 10.42 7.93
CA SER A 70 -0.71 11.11 8.82
C SER A 70 -1.45 12.13 9.68
N ALA A 71 -1.05 12.24 10.94
CA ALA A 71 -1.50 13.32 11.81
C ALA A 71 -0.73 14.60 11.51
N VAL A 72 -1.32 15.75 11.85
CA VAL A 72 -0.69 17.07 11.68
C VAL A 72 0.55 17.27 12.55
N SER A 73 0.66 16.52 13.65
CA SER A 73 1.83 16.47 14.52
C SER A 73 1.89 15.14 15.27
N ARG A 74 3.05 14.84 15.86
CA ARG A 74 3.28 13.61 16.62
C ARG A 74 2.36 13.49 17.84
N GLU A 75 2.11 14.60 18.51
CA GLU A 75 1.26 14.68 19.70
C GLU A 75 -0.22 14.41 19.37
N LYS A 76 -0.61 14.57 18.09
CA LYS A 76 -1.97 14.38 17.61
C LYS A 76 -2.25 13.00 17.01
N VAL A 77 -1.26 12.10 16.98
CA VAL A 77 -1.40 10.77 16.37
C VAL A 77 -2.55 9.98 16.99
N GLN A 78 -2.53 9.77 18.31
CA GLN A 78 -3.56 8.95 18.97
C GLN A 78 -4.96 9.57 18.81
N GLU A 79 -5.08 10.89 18.98
CA GLU A 79 -6.35 11.60 18.80
C GLU A 79 -6.89 11.42 17.38
N THR A 80 -6.01 11.53 16.38
CA THR A 80 -6.37 11.41 14.95
C THR A 80 -6.81 9.98 14.63
N MET A 81 -6.12 8.97 15.17
CA MET A 81 -6.48 7.56 15.02
C MET A 81 -7.87 7.27 15.61
N ASP A 82 -8.16 7.75 16.83
CA ASP A 82 -9.46 7.56 17.48
C ASP A 82 -10.58 8.27 16.71
N GLN A 83 -10.31 9.47 16.16
CA GLN A 83 -11.25 10.20 15.33
C GLN A 83 -11.53 9.48 14.01
N ALA A 84 -10.50 8.92 13.36
CA ALA A 84 -10.67 8.15 12.13
C ALA A 84 -11.57 6.94 12.33
N VAL A 85 -11.35 6.17 13.42
CA VAL A 85 -12.22 5.03 13.79
C VAL A 85 -13.66 5.48 13.97
N LYS A 86 -13.91 6.55 14.74
CA LYS A 86 -15.26 7.08 14.97
C LYS A 86 -15.98 7.49 13.68
N VAL A 87 -15.25 8.08 12.72
CA VAL A 87 -15.81 8.45 11.42
C VAL A 87 -16.23 7.21 10.62
N LEU A 88 -15.39 6.17 10.60
CA LEU A 88 -15.68 4.92 9.89
C LEU A 88 -16.86 4.17 10.50
N GLU A 89 -16.89 4.03 11.84
CA GLU A 89 -18.00 3.43 12.58
C GLU A 89 -19.33 4.14 12.29
N ARG A 90 -19.34 5.47 12.38
CA ARG A 90 -20.54 6.27 12.07
C ARG A 90 -20.99 6.09 10.63
N ARG A 91 -20.05 6.07 9.68
CA ARG A 91 -20.36 5.93 8.25
C ARG A 91 -20.94 4.55 7.93
N HIS A 92 -20.42 3.50 8.56
CA HIS A 92 -20.82 2.12 8.30
C HIS A 92 -21.91 1.60 9.23
N ARG A 93 -22.39 2.43 10.17
CA ARG A 93 -23.44 2.09 11.13
C ARG A 93 -23.08 0.84 11.94
N SER A 94 -21.82 0.71 12.33
CA SER A 94 -21.29 -0.40 13.12
C SER A 94 -20.42 0.12 14.26
N SER A 95 -20.25 -0.70 15.30
CA SER A 95 -19.34 -0.42 16.43
C SER A 95 -18.31 -1.54 16.55
N ALA A 96 -17.08 -1.20 16.89
CA ALA A 96 -15.96 -2.11 17.14
C ALA A 96 -15.51 -2.96 15.93
N GLN A 97 -15.72 -2.48 14.71
CA GLN A 97 -15.24 -3.15 13.48
C GLN A 97 -13.91 -2.62 12.95
N TYR A 98 -13.41 -1.51 13.52
CA TYR A 98 -12.18 -0.86 13.07
C TYR A 98 -11.15 -0.91 14.19
N VAL A 99 -9.91 -1.20 13.81
CA VAL A 99 -8.74 -1.12 14.66
C VAL A 99 -7.78 -0.14 14.03
N SER A 100 -7.20 0.75 14.84
CA SER A 100 -6.15 1.66 14.42
C SER A 100 -4.81 1.17 14.98
N LEU A 101 -3.77 1.22 14.15
CA LEU A 101 -2.40 0.87 14.52
C LEU A 101 -1.48 2.07 14.26
N HIS A 102 -0.64 2.39 15.24
CA HIS A 102 0.43 3.37 15.06
C HIS A 102 1.68 2.63 14.62
N VAL A 103 2.17 2.94 13.42
CA VAL A 103 3.45 2.44 12.91
C VAL A 103 4.51 3.50 13.25
N VAL A 104 5.55 3.08 13.96
CA VAL A 104 6.62 3.94 14.52
C VAL A 104 7.80 4.05 13.57
#